data_AF-A0A3P7I7T2-F1
#
_entry.id   AF-A0A3P7I7T2-F1
#
_cell.length_a   1.000
_cell.length_b   1.000
_cell.length_c   1.000
_cell.angle_alpha   90.00
_cell.angle_beta   90.00
_cell.angle_gamma   90.00
#
_symmetry.space_group_name_H-M   'P 1'
#
loop_
_entity.id
_entity.type
_entity.pdbx_description
1 polymer ?
#
loop_
_entity_poly.entity_id
_entity_poly.type
_entity_poly.pdbx_seq_one_letter_code
_entity_poly.pdbx_strand_id
1 'polypeptide(L)'
;MGLFNKPIIIDGKDHLLGRLASIVAKQLLQGEKVVVLRCEEINISGNFHRSKLKYMSFLRKRCNINPARGAFHYRSPGKIFWRTVRGKRI
;
A
#
# COMPACT_ATOMS: atom_id res chain seq x y z
N MET A 1 29.86 -8.91 -9.42
CA MET A 1 29.34 -7.58 -9.82
C MET A 1 28.91 -6.84 -8.57
N GLY A 2 29.79 -5.97 -8.07
CA GLY A 2 29.53 -5.19 -6.86
C GLY A 2 28.84 -3.89 -7.20
N LEU A 3 27.57 -3.77 -6.84
CA LEU A 3 26.89 -2.48 -6.70
C LEU A 3 25.99 -2.64 -5.48
N PHE A 4 26.29 -1.87 -4.43
CA PHE A 4 25.30 -1.58 -3.40
C PHE A 4 24.12 -0.95 -4.12
N ASN A 5 23.09 -1.74 -4.45
CA ASN A 5 21.96 -1.24 -5.23
C ASN A 5 21.21 -0.22 -4.36
N LYS A 6 21.52 1.06 -4.58
CA LYS A 6 21.06 2.17 -3.75
C LYS A 6 19.54 2.17 -3.80
N PRO A 7 18.85 2.17 -2.65
CA PRO A 7 17.40 2.12 -2.67
C PRO A 7 16.84 3.36 -3.37
N ILE A 8 15.86 3.15 -4.25
CA ILE A 8 15.06 4.22 -4.83
C ILE A 8 14.21 4.79 -3.70
N ILE A 9 14.44 6.05 -3.35
CA ILE A 9 13.67 6.76 -2.34
C ILE A 9 12.57 7.55 -3.05
N ILE A 10 11.33 7.32 -2.67
CA ILE A 10 10.16 7.99 -3.24
C ILE A 10 9.46 8.76 -2.12
N ASP A 11 9.20 10.05 -2.36
CA ASP A 11 8.31 10.84 -1.52
C ASP A 11 6.85 10.54 -1.88
N GLY A 12 6.05 10.09 -0.91
CA GLY A 12 4.64 9.75 -1.08
C GLY A 12 3.70 10.97 -1.18
N LYS A 13 4.19 12.18 -0.87
CA LYS A 13 3.37 13.41 -0.91
C LYS A 13 2.67 13.58 -2.25
N ASP A 14 1.37 13.89 -2.21
CA ASP A 14 0.51 14.22 -3.36
C ASP A 14 0.41 13.14 -4.45
N HIS A 15 0.94 11.95 -4.20
CA HIS A 15 0.80 10.83 -5.12
C HIS A 15 -0.56 10.15 -4.96
N LEU A 16 -1.11 9.64 -6.08
CA LEU A 16 -2.31 8.82 -6.03
C LEU A 16 -1.96 7.37 -5.63
N LEU A 17 -2.53 6.90 -4.52
CA LEU A 17 -2.25 5.60 -3.89
C LEU A 17 -2.13 4.45 -4.89
N GLY A 18 -3.13 4.29 -5.76
CA GLY A 18 -3.18 3.17 -6.71
C GLY A 18 -2.16 3.28 -7.85
N ARG A 19 -1.88 4.51 -8.31
CA ARG A 19 -0.92 4.75 -9.40
C ARG A 19 0.51 4.52 -8.92
N LEU A 20 0.85 5.09 -7.77
CA LEU A 20 2.15 4.89 -7.13
C LEU A 20 2.39 3.40 -6.85
N ALA A 21 1.41 2.71 -6.27
CA ALA A 21 1.56 1.29 -5.96
C ALA A 21 1.82 0.40 -7.18
N SER A 22 1.26 0.75 -8.35
CA SER A 22 1.48 0.00 -9.60
C SER A 22 2.91 0.14 -10.12
N ILE A 23 3.46 1.35 -10.08
CA ILE A 23 4.84 1.64 -10.51
C ILE A 23 5.83 0.96 -9.55
N VAL A 24 5.60 1.12 -8.24
CA VAL A 24 6.43 0.49 -7.21
C VAL A 24 6.41 -1.02 -7.32
N ALA A 25 5.25 -1.63 -7.57
CA ALA A 25 5.16 -3.08 -7.79
C ALA A 25 6.01 -3.55 -8.98
N LYS A 26 6.02 -2.79 -10.09
CA LYS A 26 6.83 -3.13 -11.27
C LYS A 26 8.33 -3.01 -11.00
N GLN A 27 8.77 -1.97 -10.29
CA GLN A 27 10.17 -1.79 -9.90
C GLN A 27 10.64 -2.91 -8.97
N LEU A 28 9.80 -3.32 -8.01
CA LEU A 28 10.10 -4.46 -7.14
C LEU A 28 10.24 -5.77 -7.93
N LEU A 29 9.44 -5.99 -8.97
CA LEU A 29 9.56 -7.16 -9.86
C LEU A 29 10.81 -7.13 -10.74
N GLN A 30 11.31 -5.94 -11.07
CA GLN A 30 12.58 -5.75 -11.77
C GLN A 30 13.80 -6.00 -10.86
N GLY A 31 13.59 -6.23 -9.56
CA GLY A 31 14.65 -6.49 -8.59
C GLY A 31 15.19 -5.24 -7.89
N GLU A 32 14.55 -4.08 -8.11
CA GLU A 32 14.95 -2.83 -7.46
C GLU A 32 14.50 -2.78 -5.99
N LYS A 33 15.33 -2.15 -5.16
CA LYS A 33 14.98 -1.86 -3.76
C LYS A 33 14.31 -0.48 -3.70
N VAL A 34 13.08 -0.42 -3.22
CA VAL A 34 12.30 0.83 -3.16
C VAL A 34 11.90 1.14 -1.70
N VAL A 35 12.09 2.40 -1.30
CA VAL A 35 11.68 2.93 0.01
C VAL A 35 10.74 4.10 -0.23
N VAL A 36 9.51 4.00 0.26
CA VAL A 36 8.50 5.07 0.17
C VAL A 36 8.39 5.77 1.52
N LEU A 37 8.59 7.09 1.52
CA LEU A 37 8.48 7.95 2.69
C LEU A 37 7.14 8.69 2.68
N ARG A 38 6.74 9.24 3.83
CA ARG A 38 5.53 10.08 3.99
C ARG A 38 4.25 9.44 3.43
N CYS A 39 4.01 8.20 3.79
CA CYS A 39 2.84 7.45 3.32
C CYS A 39 1.50 8.05 3.78
N GLU A 40 1.52 8.86 4.83
CA GLU A 40 0.38 9.62 5.37
C GLU A 40 -0.10 10.75 4.45
N GLU A 41 0.76 11.25 3.56
CA GLU A 41 0.44 12.31 2.59
C GLU A 41 0.08 11.76 1.19
N ILE A 42 -0.11 10.43 1.08
CA ILE A 42 -0.57 9.81 -0.16
C ILE A 42 -2.08 10.07 -0.32
N ASN A 43 -2.44 10.57 -1.49
CA ASN A 43 -3.80 10.95 -1.82
C ASN A 43 -4.59 9.78 -2.42
N ILE A 44 -5.89 9.73 -2.10
CA ILE A 44 -6.87 8.85 -2.75
C ILE A 44 -7.89 9.75 -3.42
N SER A 45 -8.11 9.55 -4.72
CA SER A 45 -9.08 10.36 -5.46
C SER A 45 -10.52 10.14 -4.97
N GLY A 46 -11.30 11.21 -5.03
CA GLY A 46 -12.71 11.24 -4.62
C GLY A 46 -12.92 11.72 -3.19
N ASN A 47 -14.19 11.87 -2.81
CA ASN A 47 -14.55 12.43 -1.51
C ASN A 47 -14.10 11.54 -0.34
N PHE A 48 -13.65 12.17 0.75
CA PHE A 48 -13.20 11.51 1.98
C PHE A 48 -14.26 10.55 2.55
N HIS A 49 -15.54 10.95 2.56
CA HIS A 49 -16.64 10.12 3.07
C HIS A 49 -16.75 8.78 2.32
N ARG A 50 -16.60 8.80 0.99
CA ARG A 50 -16.67 7.59 0.16
C ARG A 50 -15.48 6.68 0.44
N SER A 51 -14.28 7.25 0.56
CA SER A 51 -13.05 6.49 0.90
C SER A 51 -13.16 5.84 2.28
N LYS A 52 -13.74 6.57 3.26
CA LYS A 52 -14.04 6.04 4.60
C LYS A 52 -15.01 4.87 4.54
N LEU A 53 -16.12 4.98 3.81
CA LEU A 53 -17.10 3.88 3.68
C LEU A 53 -16.49 2.62 3.04
N LYS A 54 -15.65 2.77 2.02
CA LYS A 54 -14.91 1.65 1.42
C LYS A 54 -14.02 0.95 2.45
N TYR A 55 -13.30 1.71 3.27
CA TYR A 55 -12.46 1.15 4.30
C TYR A 55 -13.29 0.47 5.42
N MET A 56 -14.42 1.05 5.82
CA MET A 56 -15.33 0.44 6.79
C MET A 56 -15.93 -0.88 6.29
N SER A 57 -16.29 -0.96 5.00
CA SER A 57 -16.70 -2.23 4.37
C SER A 57 -15.59 -3.28 4.45
N PHE A 58 -14.34 -2.86 4.23
CA PHE A 58 -13.19 -3.76 4.36
C PHE A 58 -13.02 -4.28 5.80
N LEU A 59 -13.22 -3.46 6.83
CA LEU A 59 -13.14 -3.88 8.24
C LEU A 59 -14.19 -4.91 8.65
N ARG A 60 -15.31 -5.00 7.93
CA ARG A 60 -16.34 -6.02 8.19
C ARG A 60 -15.92 -7.42 7.71
N LYS A 61 -14.90 -7.51 6.85
CA LYS A 61 -14.43 -8.78 6.29
C LYS A 61 -13.55 -9.52 7.31
N ARG A 62 -14.12 -10.49 8.03
CA ARG A 62 -13.43 -11.34 9.01
C ARG A 62 -13.69 -12.82 8.75
N CYS A 63 -12.81 -13.69 9.24
CA CYS A 63 -13.09 -15.13 9.28
C CYS A 63 -14.14 -15.40 10.38
N ASN A 64 -15.21 -16.12 10.06
CA ASN A 64 -16.30 -16.39 11.00
C ASN A 64 -15.89 -17.38 12.11
N ILE A 65 -15.03 -18.34 11.80
CA ILE A 65 -14.63 -19.42 12.74
C ILE A 65 -13.63 -18.89 13.78
N ASN A 66 -12.55 -18.25 13.32
CA ASN A 66 -11.57 -17.60 14.20
C ASN A 66 -11.09 -16.29 13.54
N PRO A 67 -11.52 -15.13 14.05
CA PRO A 67 -11.15 -13.83 13.50
C PRO A 67 -9.63 -13.58 13.46
N ALA A 68 -8.86 -14.18 14.38
CA ALA A 68 -7.41 -13.99 14.46
C ALA A 68 -6.64 -14.62 13.29
N ARG A 69 -7.22 -15.62 12.62
CA ARG A 69 -6.64 -16.27 11.42
C ARG A 69 -7.06 -15.61 10.11
N GLY A 70 -8.03 -14.68 10.16
CA GLY A 70 -8.66 -14.10 8.99
C GLY A 70 -7.90 -12.94 8.35
N ALA A 71 -8.64 -12.04 7.72
CA ALA A 71 -8.07 -10.85 7.12
C ALA A 71 -7.52 -9.89 8.19
N PHE A 72 -6.23 -9.57 8.12
CA PHE A 72 -5.63 -8.54 8.97
C PHE A 72 -6.00 -7.14 8.49
N HIS A 73 -6.47 -6.29 9.40
CA HIS A 73 -6.83 -4.90 9.13
C HIS A 73 -5.77 -3.94 9.69
N TYR A 74 -4.79 -3.59 8.86
CA TYR A 74 -3.78 -2.62 9.24
C TYR A 74 -4.33 -1.19 9.25
N ARG A 75 -3.99 -0.42 10.29
CA ARG A 75 -4.44 0.96 10.49
C ARG A 75 -3.43 2.01 10.03
N SER A 76 -2.13 1.71 10.07
CA SER A 76 -1.11 2.68 9.70
C SER A 76 -1.06 2.89 8.18
N PRO A 77 -0.83 4.13 7.71
CA PRO A 77 -0.80 4.46 6.29
C PRO A 77 0.28 3.68 5.53
N GLY A 78 1.46 3.50 6.13
CA GLY A 78 2.52 2.68 5.54
C GLY A 78 2.12 1.21 5.33
N LYS A 79 1.39 0.60 6.27
CA LYS A 79 0.90 -0.78 6.11
C LYS A 79 -0.27 -0.89 5.13
N ILE A 80 -1.10 0.16 5.03
CA ILE A 80 -2.15 0.25 4.02
C ILE A 80 -1.53 0.31 2.62
N PHE A 81 -0.52 1.16 2.42
CA PHE A 81 0.21 1.24 1.15
C PHE A 81 0.91 -0.09 0.82
N TRP A 82 1.60 -0.69 1.79
CA TRP A 82 2.24 -2.00 1.63
C TRP A 82 1.25 -3.09 1.18
N ARG A 83 0.04 -3.11 1.77
CA ARG A 83 -1.01 -4.05 1.36
C ARG A 83 -1.46 -3.82 -0.08
N THR A 84 -1.59 -2.56 -0.50
CA THR A 84 -1.94 -2.21 -1.88
C THR A 84 -0.88 -2.71 -2.85
N VAL A 85 0.41 -2.45 -2.58
CA VAL A 85 1.53 -2.94 -3.40
C VAL A 85 1.55 -4.47 -3.46
N ARG A 86 1.38 -5.15 -2.32
CA ARG A 86 1.32 -6.62 -2.26
C ARG A 86 0.22 -7.21 -3.15
N GLY A 87 -0.93 -6.55 -3.21
CA GLY A 87 -2.06 -6.97 -4.07
C GLY A 87 -1.86 -6.69 -5.56
N LYS A 88 -0.80 -5.95 -5.95
CA LYS A 88 -0.47 -5.61 -7.34
C LYS A 88 0.60 -6.51 -7.94
N ARG A 89 1.05 -7.54 -7.21
CA ARG A 89 1.96 -8.56 -7.72
C ARG A 89 1.18 -9.55 -8.60
N ILE A 90 0.88 -9.13 -9.82
CA ILE A 90 0.35 -9.95 -10.92
C ILE A 90 1.37 -9.87 -12.05
#